data_AF-K9Z211-F1
#
_entry.id   AF-K9Z211-F1
#
_cell.length_a   1.000
_cell.length_b   1.000
_cell.length_c   1.000
_cell.angle_alpha   90.00
_cell.angle_beta   90.00
_cell.angle_gamma   90.00
#
_symmetry.space_group_name_H-M   'P 1'
#
loop_
_entity.id
_entity.type
_entity.pdbx_description
1 polymer ?
#
loop_
_entity_poly.entity_id
_entity_poly.type
_entity_poly.pdbx_seq_one_letter_code
_entity_poly.pdbx_strand_id
1 'polypeptide(L)'
;MQVSEILQTLPHSLEWMVLFNISAIEPLTDHNTIKAMYHLPEDVDLKPYSHVVLTSEGRFLASGDNFQLFDPVSGKRWSKENIKDNLYTRFSPQLNLFSVDEADCLGLGEQNPYSPVLLHVKIAEGYGQAQAIFDHQPNFDHYPLLKAVGVKFLSGEIKNSYYLAKFQNRLPIHIHAGILSHFSRTAHCNLFFLQHGNIDPPLEEGLWKASEVRSNWGKNYNLTILANLVNQLEEKPLAMVCQPPPPQPLFGYGDLVPLGFVLRALNLATDENTINSKDKLEKFLLSKQEGKLWAFHSQRLVTATDSALVLQGFNLPESVEALEVFADGKGGYYPQLWSEEKQEGKMVYDDSCAHWCQGDYATTCMVRSLRKRAGLESKTPLDYLLSGFEHRSGLYFANPYLVDWYLAQAITDEEEGDILRQKLITEILASINEDYSFGLYDVAFSTALAILTLTELGVRSRTIRVMQLRLLELIEAKTTLTIPFYSSLKIDSEITSQKEFFTLLMGQSFTKNPSGINQKQIRKIGEEYHGISLYLDTYRLITHSTMALALAEKCDLEDGYLDLSHYQDYIHPRYQCQSHCEYIAKFALPPYLLEGQS
;
A
#
# COMPACT_ATOMS: atom_id res chain seq x y z
N MET A 1 39.59 -12.43 5.24
CA MET A 1 39.80 -12.39 6.70
C MET A 1 38.53 -12.79 7.40
N GLN A 2 38.62 -13.63 8.44
CA GLN A 2 37.48 -14.00 9.29
C GLN A 2 37.15 -12.88 10.27
N VAL A 3 35.91 -12.87 10.77
CA VAL A 3 35.43 -11.85 11.72
C VAL A 3 36.21 -11.92 13.03
N SER A 4 36.41 -13.11 13.57
CA SER A 4 37.17 -13.37 14.79
C SER A 4 38.61 -12.84 14.70
N GLU A 5 39.25 -12.98 13.54
CA GLU A 5 40.59 -12.44 13.27
C GLU A 5 40.59 -10.91 13.31
N ILE A 6 39.59 -10.25 12.70
CA ILE A 6 39.44 -8.79 12.73
C ILE A 6 39.32 -8.32 14.18
N LEU A 7 38.47 -8.96 14.99
CA LEU A 7 38.25 -8.62 16.40
C LEU A 7 39.54 -8.69 17.23
N GLN A 8 40.45 -9.63 16.93
CA GLN A 8 41.74 -9.75 17.60
C GLN A 8 42.74 -8.64 17.22
N THR A 9 42.49 -7.89 16.15
CA THR A 9 43.33 -6.75 15.70
C THR A 9 42.84 -5.40 16.20
N LEU A 10 41.67 -5.35 16.84
CA LEU A 10 41.05 -4.13 17.34
C LEU A 10 41.23 -3.99 18.86
N PRO A 11 41.52 -2.79 19.37
CA PRO A 11 41.78 -2.58 20.79
C PRO A 11 40.51 -2.71 21.63
N HIS A 12 40.63 -3.25 22.85
CA HIS A 12 39.48 -3.40 23.76
C HIS A 12 38.85 -2.07 24.17
N SER A 13 39.55 -0.93 24.01
CA SER A 13 39.11 0.39 24.44
C SER A 13 38.03 1.02 23.55
N LEU A 14 37.71 0.41 22.40
CA LEU A 14 36.64 0.92 21.53
C LEU A 14 35.30 0.83 22.24
N GLU A 15 34.52 1.91 22.20
CA GLU A 15 33.17 1.93 22.78
C GLU A 15 32.21 1.05 21.99
N TRP A 16 32.32 1.10 20.66
CA TRP A 16 31.55 0.30 19.73
C TRP A 16 32.33 0.01 18.46
N MET A 17 31.91 -1.05 17.76
CA MET A 17 32.39 -1.43 16.45
C MET A 17 31.28 -2.13 15.67
N VAL A 18 31.20 -1.86 14.37
CA VAL A 18 30.36 -2.62 13.43
C VAL A 18 31.17 -2.95 12.19
N LEU A 19 31.19 -4.22 11.78
CA LEU A 19 31.82 -4.67 10.56
C LEU A 19 30.79 -5.19 9.56
N PHE A 20 31.13 -5.07 8.28
CA PHE A 20 30.26 -5.40 7.17
C PHE A 20 31.04 -6.17 6.10
N ASN A 21 30.57 -7.36 5.74
CA ASN A 21 31.10 -8.18 4.67
C ASN A 21 30.75 -7.56 3.31
N ILE A 22 31.77 -7.10 2.58
CA ILE A 22 31.57 -6.39 1.30
C ILE A 22 30.88 -7.30 0.29
N SER A 23 31.28 -8.57 0.19
CA SER A 23 30.71 -9.49 -0.82
C SER A 23 29.23 -9.80 -0.57
N ALA A 24 28.74 -9.63 0.66
CA ALA A 24 27.33 -9.81 0.99
C ALA A 24 26.48 -8.57 0.63
N ILE A 25 27.10 -7.40 0.53
CA ILE A 25 26.43 -6.12 0.26
C ILE A 25 26.48 -5.75 -1.22
N GLU A 26 27.55 -6.10 -1.94
CA GLU A 26 27.70 -5.87 -3.38
C GLU A 26 26.50 -6.30 -4.24
N PRO A 27 25.80 -7.41 -3.95
CA PRO A 27 24.60 -7.78 -4.73
C PRO A 27 23.41 -6.83 -4.53
N LEU A 28 23.43 -5.99 -3.49
CA LEU A 28 22.29 -5.15 -3.09
C LEU A 28 22.38 -3.74 -3.65
N THR A 29 23.59 -3.24 -3.94
CA THR A 29 23.82 -1.88 -4.42
C THR A 29 25.21 -1.71 -5.04
N ASP A 30 25.43 -0.61 -5.75
CA ASP A 30 26.72 -0.32 -6.39
C ASP A 30 27.78 0.19 -5.41
N HIS A 31 29.05 0.12 -5.82
CA HIS A 31 30.19 0.55 -5.00
C HIS A 31 30.16 2.03 -4.59
N ASN A 32 29.56 2.93 -5.38
CA ASN A 32 29.45 4.34 -4.98
C ASN A 32 28.47 4.49 -3.81
N THR A 33 27.36 3.76 -3.86
CA THR A 33 26.41 3.70 -2.75
C THR A 33 27.03 3.06 -1.51
N ILE A 34 27.83 1.99 -1.64
CA ILE A 34 28.57 1.40 -0.51
C ILE A 34 29.52 2.41 0.13
N LYS A 35 30.31 3.12 -0.67
CA LYS A 35 31.23 4.16 -0.17
C LYS A 35 30.47 5.28 0.55
N ALA A 36 29.36 5.76 -0.02
CA ALA A 36 28.52 6.78 0.59
C ALA A 36 27.91 6.32 1.93
N MET A 37 27.36 5.10 1.95
CA MET A 37 26.74 4.50 3.14
C MET A 37 27.69 4.41 4.32
N TYR A 38 28.97 4.11 4.06
CA TYR A 38 30.00 3.98 5.09
C TYR A 38 30.89 5.22 5.25
N HIS A 39 30.61 6.30 4.51
CA HIS A 39 31.40 7.53 4.46
C HIS A 39 32.89 7.27 4.17
N LEU A 40 33.16 6.45 3.16
CA LEU A 40 34.50 6.17 2.64
C LEU A 40 34.89 7.18 1.55
N PRO A 41 36.20 7.40 1.29
CA PRO A 41 36.65 8.24 0.18
C PRO A 41 36.12 7.77 -1.17
N GLU A 42 35.79 8.69 -2.07
CA GLU A 42 35.19 8.34 -3.37
C GLU A 42 36.14 7.57 -4.29
N ASP A 43 37.45 7.74 -4.12
CA ASP A 43 38.51 7.15 -4.94
C ASP A 43 39.03 5.80 -4.41
N VAL A 44 38.56 5.34 -3.25
CA VAL A 44 38.98 4.05 -2.68
C VAL A 44 38.45 2.88 -3.52
N ASP A 45 39.33 1.96 -3.90
CA ASP A 45 38.95 0.69 -4.53
C ASP A 45 38.56 -0.33 -3.45
N LEU A 46 37.32 -0.84 -3.49
CA LEU A 46 36.81 -1.80 -2.52
C LEU A 46 37.19 -3.25 -2.83
N LYS A 47 37.59 -3.55 -4.07
CA LYS A 47 37.87 -4.93 -4.53
C LYS A 47 38.90 -5.72 -3.69
N PRO A 48 40.00 -5.14 -3.16
CA PRO A 48 40.99 -5.91 -2.40
C PRO A 48 40.58 -6.17 -0.95
N TYR A 49 39.41 -5.66 -0.52
CA TYR A 49 38.97 -5.72 0.86
C TYR A 49 37.80 -6.69 1.03
N SER A 50 37.81 -7.40 2.16
CA SER A 50 36.75 -8.33 2.55
C SER A 50 35.66 -7.64 3.37
N HIS A 51 36.05 -6.68 4.22
CA HIS A 51 35.12 -6.01 5.14
C HIS A 51 35.37 -4.50 5.22
N VAL A 52 34.29 -3.77 5.48
CA VAL A 52 34.34 -2.41 6.04
C VAL A 52 34.17 -2.52 7.55
N VAL A 53 35.03 -1.85 8.32
CA VAL A 53 35.01 -1.86 9.79
C VAL A 53 34.82 -0.43 10.29
N LEU A 54 33.69 -0.17 10.94
CA LEU A 54 33.36 1.12 11.56
C LEU A 54 33.58 1.01 13.07
N THR A 55 34.18 2.00 13.68
CA THR A 55 34.48 2.02 15.12
C THR A 55 34.24 3.41 15.71
N SER A 56 34.22 3.52 17.04
CA SER A 56 34.19 4.81 17.74
C SER A 56 35.37 5.74 17.39
N GLU A 57 36.50 5.18 16.92
CA GLU A 57 37.74 5.92 16.63
C GLU A 57 37.96 6.18 15.13
N GLY A 58 37.12 5.63 14.24
CA GLY A 58 37.30 5.77 12.81
C GLY A 58 36.82 4.58 11.99
N ARG A 59 37.27 4.56 10.73
CA ARG A 59 36.84 3.62 9.70
C ARG A 59 38.05 2.90 9.14
N PHE A 60 37.91 1.60 8.89
CA PHE A 60 38.98 0.77 8.38
C PHE A 60 38.47 -0.20 7.32
N LEU A 61 39.38 -0.66 6.46
CA LEU A 61 39.13 -1.70 5.47
C LEU A 61 39.98 -2.93 5.78
N ALA A 62 39.34 -4.10 5.88
CA ALA A 62 40.02 -5.35 6.18
C ALA A 62 40.42 -6.08 4.90
N SER A 63 41.72 -6.25 4.66
CA SER A 63 42.23 -6.93 3.46
C SER A 63 41.82 -8.41 3.43
N GLY A 64 41.43 -8.87 2.24
CA GLY A 64 41.12 -10.29 2.01
C GLY A 64 42.34 -11.20 2.22
N ASP A 65 43.52 -10.74 1.78
CA ASP A 65 44.69 -11.58 1.55
C ASP A 65 45.79 -11.45 2.62
N ASN A 66 45.84 -10.33 3.35
CA ASN A 66 47.00 -9.98 4.18
C ASN A 66 46.71 -9.83 5.68
N PHE A 67 45.50 -10.18 6.14
CA PHE A 67 45.08 -10.11 7.56
C PHE A 67 45.37 -8.75 8.23
N GLN A 68 45.23 -7.66 7.48
CA GLN A 68 45.55 -6.31 7.91
C GLN A 68 44.36 -5.37 7.73
N LEU A 69 44.25 -4.41 8.65
CA LEU A 69 43.33 -3.27 8.55
C LEU A 69 44.06 -2.06 7.96
N PHE A 70 43.36 -1.31 7.13
CA PHE A 70 43.87 -0.12 6.46
C PHE A 70 42.96 1.08 6.76
N ASP A 71 43.55 2.22 7.06
CA ASP A 71 42.84 3.50 7.06
C ASP A 71 42.55 3.87 5.59
N PRO A 72 41.27 4.03 5.20
CA PRO A 72 40.89 4.29 3.81
C PRO A 72 41.33 5.67 3.32
N VAL A 73 41.58 6.63 4.22
CA VAL A 73 41.98 8.00 3.85
C VAL A 73 43.49 8.08 3.66
N SER A 74 44.26 7.55 4.62
CA SER A 74 45.73 7.66 4.57
C SER A 74 46.40 6.50 3.83
N GLY A 75 45.68 5.41 3.58
CA GLY A 75 46.23 4.16 3.04
C GLY A 75 47.19 3.45 3.99
N LYS A 76 47.37 3.96 5.22
CA LYS A 76 48.30 3.41 6.19
C LYS A 76 47.73 2.15 6.82
N ARG A 77 48.62 1.20 7.08
CA ARG A 77 48.32 -0.01 7.83
C ARG A 77 48.07 0.32 9.29
N TRP A 78 47.01 -0.24 9.84
CA TRP A 78 46.79 -0.29 11.28
C TRP A 78 47.83 -1.22 11.92
N SER A 79 48.60 -0.71 12.89
CA SER A 79 49.59 -1.52 13.60
C SER A 79 49.01 -2.15 14.86
N LYS A 80 49.16 -3.49 14.96
CA LYS A 80 48.77 -4.29 16.13
C LYS A 80 49.77 -4.17 17.30
N GLU A 81 50.93 -3.56 17.08
CA GLU A 81 52.11 -3.66 17.96
C GLU A 81 51.89 -3.11 19.38
N ASN A 82 50.80 -2.40 19.64
CA ASN A 82 50.45 -1.82 20.95
C ASN A 82 49.17 -2.37 21.60
N ILE A 83 48.55 -3.42 21.06
CA ILE A 83 47.29 -3.97 21.59
C ILE A 83 47.58 -5.13 22.55
N LYS A 84 47.45 -4.88 23.86
CA LYS A 84 47.57 -5.91 24.91
C LYS A 84 46.28 -6.72 25.09
N ASP A 85 45.14 -6.03 25.08
CA ASP A 85 43.79 -6.61 25.19
C ASP A 85 42.95 -6.14 24.01
N ASN A 86 42.15 -7.05 23.43
CA ASN A 86 41.40 -6.84 22.20
C ASN A 86 39.89 -7.01 22.39
N LEU A 87 39.11 -6.62 21.38
CA LEU A 87 37.64 -6.74 21.41
C LEU A 87 37.17 -8.20 21.54
N TYR A 88 37.89 -9.15 20.93
CA TYR A 88 37.54 -10.57 21.01
C TYR A 88 37.53 -11.08 22.47
N THR A 89 38.55 -10.72 23.25
CA THR A 89 38.62 -11.10 24.67
C THR A 89 37.55 -10.39 25.51
N ARG A 90 37.37 -9.08 25.32
CA ARG A 90 36.41 -8.26 26.09
C ARG A 90 34.97 -8.75 25.93
N PHE A 91 34.55 -9.01 24.69
CA PHE A 91 33.17 -9.43 24.36
C PHE A 91 33.02 -10.97 24.28
N SER A 92 33.99 -11.74 24.78
CA SER A 92 33.96 -13.20 24.71
C SER A 92 32.67 -13.85 25.24
N PRO A 93 32.00 -13.36 26.33
CA PRO A 93 30.74 -13.93 26.77
C PRO A 93 29.64 -13.86 25.72
N GLN A 94 29.53 -12.74 25.00
CA GLN A 94 28.55 -12.53 23.94
C GLN A 94 28.94 -13.28 22.66
N LEU A 95 30.21 -13.23 22.28
CA LEU A 95 30.71 -13.88 21.06
C LEU A 95 30.50 -15.40 21.09
N ASN A 96 30.64 -16.03 22.27
CA ASN A 96 30.42 -17.47 22.44
C ASN A 96 28.96 -17.92 22.23
N LEU A 97 28.01 -16.98 22.12
CA LEU A 97 26.60 -17.29 21.86
C LEU A 97 26.30 -17.50 20.37
N PHE A 98 27.21 -17.12 19.47
CA PHE A 98 26.99 -17.13 18.02
C PHE A 98 28.20 -17.65 17.24
N SER A 99 27.95 -18.21 16.06
CA SER A 99 29.00 -18.46 15.07
C SER A 99 29.36 -17.13 14.38
N VAL A 100 30.24 -16.35 15.00
CA VAL A 100 30.54 -14.96 14.57
C VAL A 100 31.24 -14.87 13.22
N ASP A 101 31.98 -15.92 12.81
CA ASP A 101 32.63 -15.97 11.49
C ASP A 101 31.65 -16.25 10.33
N GLU A 102 30.41 -16.59 10.65
CA GLU A 102 29.32 -16.69 9.67
C GLU A 102 28.51 -15.38 9.56
N ALA A 103 28.90 -14.33 10.28
CA ALA A 103 28.20 -13.04 10.24
C ALA A 103 28.59 -12.26 8.99
N ASP A 104 27.59 -11.76 8.25
CA ASP A 104 27.80 -10.78 7.19
C ASP A 104 27.84 -9.36 7.74
N CYS A 105 27.26 -9.14 8.92
CA CYS A 105 27.48 -7.95 9.71
C CYS A 105 27.51 -8.33 11.19
N LEU A 106 28.51 -7.79 11.91
CA LEU A 106 28.65 -7.98 13.35
C LEU A 106 28.82 -6.61 14.02
N GLY A 107 27.94 -6.29 14.96
CA GLY A 107 28.04 -5.13 15.82
C GLY A 107 28.39 -5.54 17.25
N LEU A 108 29.28 -4.79 17.89
CA LEU A 108 29.63 -4.90 19.30
C LEU A 108 29.65 -3.51 19.92
N GLY A 109 29.26 -3.39 21.17
CA GLY A 109 29.50 -2.14 21.89
C GLY A 109 28.97 -2.16 23.31
N GLU A 110 29.29 -1.12 24.05
CA GLU A 110 28.85 -0.93 25.43
C GLU A 110 28.77 0.57 25.68
N GLN A 111 27.63 1.02 26.22
CA GLN A 111 27.42 2.42 26.56
C GLN A 111 26.81 2.49 27.96
N ASN A 112 27.53 3.08 28.92
CA ASN A 112 27.04 3.25 30.28
C ASN A 112 25.68 4.00 30.28
N PRO A 113 24.66 3.53 31.03
CA PRO A 113 24.68 2.48 32.04
C PRO A 113 24.37 1.06 31.53
N TYR A 114 24.25 0.88 30.22
CA TYR A 114 23.84 -0.38 29.62
C TYR A 114 24.98 -1.40 29.52
N SER A 115 24.60 -2.68 29.54
CA SER A 115 25.54 -3.81 29.44
C SER A 115 26.10 -3.96 28.01
N PRO A 116 27.16 -4.76 27.80
CA PRO A 116 27.67 -5.03 26.46
C PRO A 116 26.63 -5.68 25.54
N VAL A 117 26.48 -5.13 24.34
CA VAL A 117 25.57 -5.62 23.28
C VAL A 117 26.33 -6.32 22.17
N LEU A 118 25.66 -7.25 21.51
CA LEU A 118 26.12 -7.90 20.28
C LEU A 118 24.96 -7.95 19.30
N LEU A 119 25.22 -7.52 18.06
CA LEU A 119 24.34 -7.68 16.90
C LEU A 119 25.00 -8.65 15.92
N HIS A 120 24.32 -9.74 15.60
CA HIS A 120 24.73 -10.73 14.60
C HIS A 120 23.75 -10.71 13.45
N VAL A 121 24.23 -10.47 12.22
CA VAL A 121 23.38 -10.42 11.02
C VAL A 121 23.92 -11.37 9.96
N LYS A 122 23.01 -12.18 9.41
CA LYS A 122 23.26 -12.98 8.19
C LYS A 122 22.41 -12.43 7.05
N ILE A 123 23.00 -12.25 5.89
CA ILE A 123 22.35 -11.68 4.72
C ILE A 123 22.01 -12.81 3.75
N ALA A 124 20.72 -12.92 3.41
CA ALA A 124 20.24 -13.83 2.38
C ALA A 124 19.06 -13.20 1.63
N GLU A 125 19.07 -13.31 0.30
CA GLU A 125 17.97 -12.91 -0.58
C GLU A 125 17.48 -11.45 -0.35
N GLY A 126 18.39 -10.52 -0.04
CA GLY A 126 18.06 -9.11 0.21
C GLY A 126 17.56 -8.83 1.64
N TYR A 127 17.54 -9.82 2.52
CA TYR A 127 17.17 -9.67 3.93
C TYR A 127 18.36 -9.93 4.84
N GLY A 128 18.55 -9.06 5.83
CA GLY A 128 19.40 -9.32 6.99
C GLY A 128 18.56 -9.96 8.10
N GLN A 129 18.83 -11.23 8.43
CA GLN A 129 18.29 -11.86 9.64
C GLN A 129 19.21 -11.48 10.79
N ALA A 130 18.68 -10.71 11.74
CA ALA A 130 19.45 -10.12 12.82
C ALA A 130 19.06 -10.72 14.17
N GLN A 131 20.07 -11.04 14.97
CA GLN A 131 19.94 -11.44 16.36
C GLN A 131 20.73 -10.46 17.22
N ALA A 132 20.08 -9.89 18.24
CA ALA A 132 20.72 -8.94 19.15
C ALA A 132 20.65 -9.44 20.60
N ILE A 133 21.73 -9.22 21.35
CA ILE A 133 21.81 -9.46 22.78
C ILE A 133 21.58 -8.14 23.51
N PHE A 134 20.49 -8.09 24.28
CA PHE A 134 20.17 -7.01 25.21
C PHE A 134 20.18 -7.56 26.64
N ASP A 135 20.25 -6.69 27.64
CA ASP A 135 20.14 -7.06 29.06
C ASP A 135 18.68 -7.22 29.53
N HIS A 136 17.73 -6.50 28.92
CA HIS A 136 16.30 -6.54 29.20
C HIS A 136 15.46 -6.47 27.92
N GLN A 137 14.17 -6.75 28.08
CA GLN A 137 13.18 -6.57 27.02
C GLN A 137 12.96 -5.07 26.75
N PRO A 138 13.10 -4.59 25.50
CA PRO A 138 12.93 -3.18 25.19
C PRO A 138 11.46 -2.76 25.23
N ASN A 139 11.23 -1.44 25.27
CA ASN A 139 9.92 -0.88 25.00
C ASN A 139 9.60 -0.98 23.49
N PHE A 140 8.45 -1.59 23.17
CA PHE A 140 7.99 -1.80 21.80
C PHE A 140 7.06 -0.71 21.24
N ASP A 141 6.68 0.30 22.04
CA ASP A 141 5.65 1.30 21.68
C ASP A 141 5.90 1.96 20.30
N HIS A 142 7.17 2.18 19.94
CA HIS A 142 7.56 2.84 18.69
C HIS A 142 8.08 1.88 17.60
N TYR A 143 8.10 0.57 17.86
CA TYR A 143 8.62 -0.43 16.91
C TYR A 143 7.91 -0.45 15.54
N PRO A 144 6.60 -0.11 15.42
CA PRO A 144 5.98 0.00 14.11
C PRO A 144 6.70 0.97 13.15
N LEU A 145 7.45 1.96 13.66
CA LEU A 145 8.22 2.91 12.85
C LEU A 145 9.51 2.34 12.27
N LEU A 146 10.02 1.23 12.79
CA LEU A 146 11.21 0.57 12.24
C LEU A 146 11.00 0.17 10.77
N LYS A 147 9.75 -0.03 10.34
CA LYS A 147 9.37 -0.24 8.93
C LYS A 147 9.78 0.93 8.02
N ALA A 148 9.92 2.15 8.56
CA ALA A 148 10.42 3.30 7.83
C ALA A 148 11.82 3.04 7.24
N VAL A 149 12.63 2.22 7.90
CA VAL A 149 13.97 1.82 7.46
C VAL A 149 14.05 0.33 7.11
N GLY A 150 12.91 -0.31 6.85
CA GLY A 150 12.84 -1.71 6.41
C GLY A 150 13.07 -2.74 7.52
N VAL A 151 13.05 -2.34 8.78
CA VAL A 151 13.29 -3.23 9.92
C VAL A 151 11.98 -3.69 10.55
N LYS A 152 11.87 -5.00 10.80
CA LYS A 152 10.74 -5.64 11.49
C LYS A 152 11.25 -6.43 12.68
N PHE A 153 10.67 -6.20 13.86
CA PHE A 153 10.86 -7.08 15.00
C PHE A 153 10.06 -8.37 14.80
N LEU A 154 10.70 -9.53 15.02
CA LEU A 154 10.09 -10.83 14.82
C LEU A 154 9.66 -11.47 16.13
N SER A 155 10.55 -11.45 17.13
CA SER A 155 10.32 -12.07 18.44
C SER A 155 11.46 -11.70 19.38
N GLY A 156 11.27 -11.94 20.68
CA GLY A 156 12.39 -12.03 21.59
C GLY A 156 12.13 -12.97 22.76
N GLU A 157 13.22 -13.37 23.40
CA GLU A 157 13.20 -14.41 24.42
C GLU A 157 14.14 -14.02 25.58
N ILE A 158 13.62 -14.08 26.80
CA ILE A 158 14.45 -13.92 28.01
C ILE A 158 15.22 -15.23 28.22
N LYS A 159 16.55 -15.13 28.23
CA LYS A 159 17.48 -16.17 28.65
C LYS A 159 17.99 -15.84 30.07
N ASN A 160 18.62 -16.81 30.72
CA ASN A 160 19.04 -16.70 32.13
C ASN A 160 19.86 -15.43 32.46
N SER A 161 20.58 -14.86 31.50
CA SER A 161 21.46 -13.70 31.71
C SER A 161 21.33 -12.61 30.65
N TYR A 162 20.38 -12.71 29.71
CA TYR A 162 20.22 -11.75 28.62
C TYR A 162 18.85 -11.90 27.94
N TYR A 163 18.45 -10.90 27.16
CA TYR A 163 17.32 -10.94 26.26
C TYR A 163 17.80 -11.10 24.81
N LEU A 164 17.31 -12.12 24.11
CA LEU A 164 17.60 -12.36 22.70
C LEU A 164 16.52 -11.73 21.84
N ALA A 165 16.82 -10.62 21.18
CA ALA A 165 15.92 -10.00 20.21
C ALA A 165 16.19 -10.50 18.79
N LYS A 166 15.14 -10.76 18.01
CA LYS A 166 15.24 -11.15 16.60
C LYS A 166 14.56 -10.12 15.72
N PHE A 167 15.28 -9.68 14.69
CA PHE A 167 14.81 -8.72 13.71
C PHE A 167 15.03 -9.26 12.30
N GLN A 168 14.25 -8.73 11.37
CA GLN A 168 14.48 -8.87 9.94
C GLN A 168 14.63 -7.48 9.35
N ASN A 169 15.70 -7.26 8.59
CA ASN A 169 15.96 -6.02 7.88
C ASN A 169 15.87 -6.25 6.37
N ARG A 170 14.92 -5.61 5.68
CA ARG A 170 14.86 -5.61 4.22
C ARG A 170 15.86 -4.59 3.68
N LEU A 171 17.04 -5.07 3.32
CA LEU A 171 18.20 -4.23 3.01
C LEU A 171 17.99 -3.28 1.83
N PRO A 172 17.29 -3.64 0.74
CA PRO A 172 16.97 -2.68 -0.32
C PRO A 172 16.19 -1.46 0.19
N ILE A 173 15.24 -1.66 1.10
CA ILE A 173 14.49 -0.56 1.74
C ILE A 173 15.40 0.24 2.65
N HIS A 174 16.24 -0.43 3.44
CA HIS A 174 17.17 0.22 4.36
C HIS A 174 18.14 1.15 3.63
N ILE A 175 18.76 0.65 2.54
CA ILE A 175 19.67 1.40 1.69
C ILE A 175 18.94 2.55 1.03
N HIS A 176 17.74 2.31 0.48
CA HIS A 176 16.94 3.36 -0.14
C HIS A 176 16.56 4.48 0.83
N ALA A 177 16.17 4.14 2.07
CA ALA A 177 15.92 5.12 3.13
C ALA A 177 17.19 5.93 3.45
N GLY A 178 18.36 5.28 3.44
CA GLY A 178 19.66 5.93 3.55
C GLY A 178 19.92 6.92 2.41
N ILE A 179 19.73 6.50 1.15
CA ILE A 179 19.90 7.35 -0.04
C ILE A 179 19.01 8.59 0.05
N LEU A 180 17.73 8.41 0.35
CA LEU A 180 16.76 9.50 0.45
C LEU A 180 17.07 10.49 1.58
N SER A 181 17.85 10.08 2.57
CA SER A 181 18.30 10.92 3.68
C SER A 181 19.79 11.32 3.57
N HIS A 182 20.42 11.06 2.43
CA HIS A 182 21.85 11.28 2.19
C HIS A 182 22.77 10.65 3.26
N PHE A 183 22.34 9.50 3.82
CA PHE A 183 23.02 8.80 4.90
C PHE A 183 23.34 9.68 6.12
N SER A 184 22.61 10.78 6.33
CA SER A 184 22.85 11.75 7.40
C SER A 184 22.54 11.23 8.81
N ARG A 185 21.96 10.03 8.93
CA ARG A 185 21.42 9.46 10.18
C ARG A 185 21.94 8.06 10.49
N THR A 186 23.06 7.67 9.90
CA THR A 186 23.66 6.33 10.09
C THR A 186 24.01 6.03 11.55
N ALA A 187 24.30 7.05 12.37
CA ALA A 187 24.56 6.91 13.80
C ALA A 187 23.35 6.42 14.62
N HIS A 188 22.12 6.67 14.15
CA HIS A 188 20.88 6.28 14.84
C HIS A 188 20.73 4.77 14.94
N CYS A 189 21.20 4.02 13.94
CA CYS A 189 21.19 2.55 13.96
C CYS A 189 22.08 2.00 15.08
N ASN A 190 23.27 2.58 15.30
CA ASN A 190 24.17 2.17 16.37
C ASN A 190 23.56 2.47 17.74
N LEU A 191 23.00 3.68 17.91
CA LEU A 191 22.35 4.09 19.15
C LEU A 191 21.19 3.17 19.53
N PHE A 192 20.35 2.77 18.57
CA PHE A 192 19.26 1.81 18.82
C PHE A 192 19.76 0.53 19.51
N PHE A 193 20.85 -0.07 19.01
CA PHE A 193 21.39 -1.28 19.61
C PHE A 193 22.14 -1.01 20.92
N LEU A 194 22.92 0.07 21.00
CA LEU A 194 23.64 0.47 22.23
C LEU A 194 22.69 0.84 23.39
N GLN A 195 21.48 1.28 23.08
CA GLN A 195 20.39 1.52 24.02
C GLN A 195 19.43 0.32 24.14
N HIS A 196 19.90 -0.87 23.77
CA HIS A 196 19.21 -2.14 24.01
C HIS A 196 17.87 -2.28 23.30
N GLY A 197 17.78 -1.68 22.11
CA GLY A 197 16.58 -1.69 21.29
C GLY A 197 15.52 -0.69 21.74
N ASN A 198 15.83 0.24 22.65
CA ASN A 198 14.91 1.31 22.99
C ASN A 198 14.94 2.41 21.92
N ILE A 199 13.77 3.00 21.66
CA ILE A 199 13.61 4.13 20.74
C ILE A 199 13.44 5.39 21.59
N ASP A 200 14.52 6.17 21.69
CA ASP A 200 14.52 7.46 22.37
C ASP A 200 13.94 8.58 21.46
N PRO A 201 13.63 9.78 22.00
CA PRO A 201 13.00 10.84 21.21
C PRO A 201 13.80 11.26 19.95
N PRO A 202 15.15 11.38 19.97
CA PRO A 202 15.93 11.63 18.76
C PRO A 202 15.82 10.53 17.69
N LEU A 203 15.88 9.26 18.10
CA LEU A 203 15.72 8.14 17.17
C LEU A 203 14.31 8.12 16.58
N GLU A 204 13.30 8.35 17.42
CA GLU A 204 11.90 8.46 17.02
C GLU A 204 11.71 9.56 15.96
N GLU A 205 12.21 10.78 16.21
CA GLU A 205 12.17 11.90 15.25
C GLU A 205 12.87 11.53 13.92
N GLY A 206 14.00 10.82 14.01
CA GLY A 206 14.73 10.31 12.86
C GLY A 206 13.91 9.33 12.01
N LEU A 207 13.20 8.40 12.66
CA LEU A 207 12.31 7.42 12.01
C LEU A 207 11.08 8.11 11.40
N TRP A 208 10.51 9.09 12.09
CA TRP A 208 9.39 9.89 11.57
C TRP A 208 9.76 10.61 10.29
N LYS A 209 10.85 11.36 10.29
CA LYS A 209 11.35 12.04 9.09
C LYS A 209 11.67 11.04 7.97
N ALA A 210 12.23 9.86 8.29
CA ALA A 210 12.47 8.82 7.28
C ALA A 210 11.15 8.31 6.66
N SER A 211 10.12 8.11 7.48
CA SER A 211 8.79 7.69 7.03
C SER A 211 8.13 8.73 6.12
N GLU A 212 8.28 10.01 6.43
CA GLU A 212 7.76 11.13 5.64
C GLU A 212 8.43 11.20 4.27
N VAL A 213 9.77 11.18 4.25
CA VAL A 213 10.54 11.24 3.01
C VAL A 213 10.20 10.04 2.11
N ARG A 214 10.06 8.85 2.68
CA ARG A 214 9.67 7.65 1.90
C ARG A 214 8.24 7.70 1.38
N SER A 215 7.29 8.20 2.17
CA SER A 215 5.90 8.36 1.72
C SER A 215 5.82 9.37 0.58
N ASN A 216 6.53 10.49 0.69
CA ASN A 216 6.65 11.49 -0.37
C ASN A 216 7.32 10.92 -1.64
N TRP A 217 8.38 10.14 -1.49
CA TRP A 217 9.01 9.44 -2.61
C TRP A 217 8.00 8.49 -3.28
N GLY A 218 7.28 7.67 -2.52
CA GLY A 218 6.31 6.73 -3.05
C GLY A 218 5.16 7.42 -3.79
N LYS A 219 4.65 8.54 -3.26
CA LYS A 219 3.70 9.40 -3.94
C LYS A 219 4.25 9.85 -5.30
N ASN A 220 5.42 10.48 -5.33
CA ASN A 220 6.02 11.02 -6.56
C ASN A 220 6.39 9.93 -7.58
N TYR A 221 6.80 8.75 -7.11
CA TYR A 221 7.05 7.58 -7.93
C TYR A 221 5.78 7.16 -8.70
N ASN A 222 4.64 7.05 -8.00
CA ASN A 222 3.36 6.73 -8.62
C ASN A 222 2.91 7.82 -9.59
N LEU A 223 3.03 9.11 -9.23
CA LEU A 223 2.70 10.23 -10.14
C LEU A 223 3.53 10.22 -11.42
N THR A 224 4.83 9.87 -11.33
CA THR A 224 5.72 9.77 -12.49
C THR A 224 5.31 8.63 -13.42
N ILE A 225 4.95 7.46 -12.86
CA ILE A 225 4.41 6.34 -13.65
C ILE A 225 3.15 6.76 -14.40
N LEU A 226 2.22 7.42 -13.69
CA LEU A 226 0.97 7.89 -14.26
C LEU A 226 1.19 8.90 -15.39
N ALA A 227 2.08 9.88 -15.20
CA ALA A 227 2.44 10.86 -16.23
C ALA A 227 3.02 10.17 -17.49
N ASN A 228 3.90 9.18 -17.30
CA ASN A 228 4.45 8.40 -18.41
C ASN A 228 3.40 7.57 -19.16
N LEU A 229 2.38 7.06 -18.46
CA LEU A 229 1.25 6.36 -19.08
C LEU A 229 0.37 7.33 -19.87
N VAL A 230 0.04 8.49 -19.29
CA VAL A 230 -0.74 9.55 -19.97
C VAL A 230 -0.09 9.99 -21.28
N ASN A 231 1.24 10.08 -21.32
CA ASN A 231 1.96 10.46 -22.53
C ASN A 231 1.76 9.46 -23.70
N GLN A 232 1.38 8.21 -23.41
CA GLN A 232 1.10 7.16 -24.41
C GLN A 232 -0.34 7.18 -24.95
N LEU A 233 -1.24 8.02 -24.43
CA LEU A 233 -2.66 8.03 -24.83
C LEU A 233 -2.90 8.33 -26.31
N GLU A 234 -1.97 9.05 -26.96
CA GLU A 234 -2.04 9.34 -28.40
C GLU A 234 -1.73 8.12 -29.27
N GLU A 235 -0.96 7.16 -28.75
CA GLU A 235 -0.53 5.97 -29.48
C GLU A 235 -1.49 4.79 -29.30
N LYS A 236 -2.08 4.64 -28.11
CA LYS A 236 -2.98 3.53 -27.78
C LYS A 236 -3.98 3.89 -26.68
N PRO A 237 -5.21 3.33 -26.72
CA PRO A 237 -6.15 3.44 -25.61
C PRO A 237 -5.63 2.65 -24.39
N LEU A 238 -5.70 3.25 -23.21
CA LEU A 238 -5.32 2.63 -21.95
C LEU A 238 -6.54 1.96 -21.28
N ALA A 239 -7.23 1.10 -22.02
CA ALA A 239 -8.41 0.39 -21.53
C ALA A 239 -8.05 -0.67 -20.48
N MET A 240 -8.93 -0.87 -19.50
CA MET A 240 -8.91 -2.08 -18.67
C MET A 240 -9.21 -3.33 -19.52
N VAL A 241 -9.05 -4.51 -18.93
CA VAL A 241 -9.49 -5.77 -19.54
C VAL A 241 -10.73 -6.29 -18.83
N CYS A 242 -11.81 -6.47 -19.59
CA CYS A 242 -12.96 -7.23 -19.13
C CYS A 242 -12.66 -8.72 -19.19
N GLN A 243 -12.81 -9.39 -18.06
CA GLN A 243 -12.84 -10.84 -17.93
C GLN A 243 -14.30 -11.27 -17.73
N PRO A 244 -15.01 -11.63 -18.81
CA PRO A 244 -16.35 -12.19 -18.69
C PRO A 244 -16.33 -13.59 -18.06
N PRO A 245 -17.49 -14.13 -17.62
CA PRO A 245 -17.59 -15.52 -17.22
C PRO A 245 -17.07 -16.47 -18.31
N PRO A 246 -16.27 -17.50 -17.97
CA PRO A 246 -15.86 -18.51 -18.92
C PRO A 246 -17.08 -19.15 -19.61
N PRO A 247 -16.99 -19.51 -20.91
CA PRO A 247 -15.77 -19.57 -21.74
C PRO A 247 -15.48 -18.31 -22.56
N GLN A 248 -16.18 -17.20 -22.32
CA GLN A 248 -16.01 -15.99 -23.14
C GLN A 248 -14.58 -15.44 -23.06
N PRO A 249 -14.00 -14.95 -24.17
CA PRO A 249 -12.63 -14.44 -24.19
C PRO A 249 -12.51 -13.07 -23.51
N LEU A 250 -11.30 -12.75 -23.04
CA LEU A 250 -10.96 -11.43 -22.53
C LEU A 250 -11.02 -10.37 -23.64
N PHE A 251 -11.43 -9.15 -23.32
CA PHE A 251 -11.43 -8.03 -24.25
C PHE A 251 -11.18 -6.69 -23.54
N GLY A 252 -10.67 -5.69 -24.28
CA GLY A 252 -10.45 -4.34 -23.74
C GLY A 252 -11.75 -3.58 -23.54
N TYR A 253 -11.95 -2.97 -22.37
CA TYR A 253 -13.12 -2.16 -22.05
C TYR A 253 -12.82 -1.21 -20.89
N GLY A 254 -13.40 0.00 -20.89
CA GLY A 254 -13.17 1.00 -19.83
C GLY A 254 -11.89 1.79 -20.03
N ASP A 255 -11.86 2.70 -21.00
CA ASP A 255 -10.71 3.55 -21.36
C ASP A 255 -10.83 4.98 -20.83
N LEU A 256 -11.98 5.38 -20.26
CA LEU A 256 -12.21 6.73 -19.73
C LEU A 256 -12.21 6.78 -18.20
N VAL A 257 -12.94 5.88 -17.54
CA VAL A 257 -13.08 5.89 -16.07
C VAL A 257 -11.73 5.79 -15.33
N PRO A 258 -10.79 4.90 -15.69
CA PRO A 258 -9.48 4.86 -15.04
C PRO A 258 -8.75 6.21 -15.09
N LEU A 259 -8.90 6.97 -16.18
CA LEU A 259 -8.27 8.26 -16.36
C LEU A 259 -8.82 9.35 -15.42
N GLY A 260 -10.06 9.21 -14.94
CA GLY A 260 -10.60 10.05 -13.87
C GLY A 260 -9.81 9.95 -12.56
N PHE A 261 -9.43 8.73 -12.18
CA PHE A 261 -8.54 8.49 -11.04
C PHE A 261 -7.14 9.06 -11.30
N VAL A 262 -6.63 8.93 -12.54
CA VAL A 262 -5.33 9.49 -12.92
C VAL A 262 -5.32 11.01 -12.79
N LEU A 263 -6.35 11.69 -13.31
CA LEU A 263 -6.45 13.14 -13.21
C LEU A 263 -6.54 13.58 -11.75
N ARG A 264 -7.33 12.89 -10.92
CA ARG A 264 -7.40 13.17 -9.48
C ARG A 264 -6.03 13.05 -8.79
N ALA A 265 -5.26 12.02 -9.10
CA ALA A 265 -3.92 11.85 -8.54
C ALA A 265 -2.94 12.93 -9.07
N LEU A 266 -2.95 13.21 -10.37
CA LEU A 266 -2.10 14.23 -10.99
C LEU A 266 -2.44 15.66 -10.52
N ASN A 267 -3.58 15.90 -9.88
CA ASN A 267 -3.82 17.16 -9.17
C ASN A 267 -2.87 17.38 -7.98
N LEU A 268 -2.13 16.36 -7.54
CA LEU A 268 -1.05 16.45 -6.56
C LEU A 268 0.32 16.78 -7.19
N ALA A 269 0.40 16.91 -8.52
CA ALA A 269 1.64 17.17 -9.24
C ALA A 269 2.30 18.48 -8.80
N THR A 270 3.61 18.44 -8.60
CA THR A 270 4.43 19.61 -8.23
C THR A 270 5.60 19.86 -9.18
N ASP A 271 5.99 18.85 -9.97
CA ASP A 271 7.06 18.98 -10.97
C ASP A 271 6.50 19.27 -12.37
N GLU A 272 7.29 19.92 -13.21
CA GLU A 272 6.86 20.39 -14.53
C GLU A 272 6.38 19.26 -15.46
N ASN A 273 7.02 18.10 -15.40
CA ASN A 273 6.65 16.98 -16.26
C ASN A 273 5.28 16.40 -15.87
N THR A 274 5.04 16.16 -14.58
CA THR A 274 3.74 15.66 -14.12
C THR A 274 2.62 16.70 -14.32
N ILE A 275 2.91 18.00 -14.19
CA ILE A 275 1.95 19.08 -14.50
C ILE A 275 1.59 19.08 -15.99
N ASN A 276 2.58 18.98 -16.90
CA ASN A 276 2.31 18.93 -18.33
C ASN A 276 1.46 17.72 -18.72
N SER A 277 1.73 16.55 -18.14
CA SER A 277 0.89 15.36 -18.35
C SER A 277 -0.52 15.54 -17.77
N LYS A 278 -0.68 16.20 -16.63
CA LYS A 278 -2.00 16.56 -16.08
C LYS A 278 -2.80 17.38 -17.10
N ASP A 279 -2.23 18.47 -17.62
CA ASP A 279 -2.91 19.35 -18.56
C ASP A 279 -3.27 18.64 -19.88
N LYS A 280 -2.39 17.73 -20.34
CA LYS A 280 -2.66 16.87 -21.50
C LYS A 280 -3.86 15.95 -21.23
N LEU A 281 -3.89 15.32 -20.06
CA LEU A 281 -4.97 14.42 -19.67
C LEU A 281 -6.30 15.15 -19.53
N GLU A 282 -6.28 16.33 -18.91
CA GLU A 282 -7.46 17.18 -18.73
C GLU A 282 -8.11 17.50 -20.08
N LYS A 283 -7.31 17.99 -21.04
CA LYS A 283 -7.76 18.27 -22.41
C LYS A 283 -8.29 17.02 -23.12
N PHE A 284 -7.61 15.88 -22.94
CA PHE A 284 -8.06 14.62 -23.52
C PHE A 284 -9.43 14.22 -22.99
N LEU A 285 -9.63 14.20 -21.66
CA LEU A 285 -10.91 13.84 -21.05
C LEU A 285 -12.03 14.79 -21.44
N LEU A 286 -11.77 16.11 -21.49
CA LEU A 286 -12.74 17.09 -21.99
C LEU A 286 -13.12 16.83 -23.45
N SER A 287 -12.18 16.41 -24.30
CA SER A 287 -12.48 16.04 -25.70
C SER A 287 -13.33 14.77 -25.85
N LYS A 288 -13.43 13.97 -24.78
CA LYS A 288 -14.23 12.74 -24.71
C LYS A 288 -15.57 12.95 -24.00
N GLN A 289 -15.88 14.19 -23.62
CA GLN A 289 -17.14 14.54 -22.99
C GLN A 289 -18.28 14.48 -24.03
N GLU A 290 -19.37 13.82 -23.67
CA GLU A 290 -20.62 13.79 -24.43
C GLU A 290 -21.65 14.66 -23.71
N GLY A 291 -21.94 15.84 -24.28
CA GLY A 291 -22.67 16.88 -23.56
C GLY A 291 -21.84 17.42 -22.39
N LYS A 292 -22.22 17.07 -21.16
CA LYS A 292 -21.50 17.46 -19.93
C LYS A 292 -20.96 16.26 -19.14
N LEU A 293 -21.00 15.08 -19.73
CA LEU A 293 -20.86 13.80 -19.02
C LEU A 293 -20.00 12.80 -19.80
N TRP A 294 -19.70 11.66 -19.19
CA TRP A 294 -18.80 10.63 -19.73
C TRP A 294 -19.41 9.24 -19.65
N ALA A 295 -18.91 8.36 -20.52
CA ALA A 295 -19.18 6.93 -20.51
C ALA A 295 -18.00 6.16 -19.89
N PHE A 296 -18.22 4.90 -19.48
CA PHE A 296 -17.15 4.01 -19.02
C PHE A 296 -16.06 3.85 -20.08
N HIS A 297 -16.51 3.65 -21.32
CA HIS A 297 -15.69 3.43 -22.49
C HIS A 297 -16.09 4.37 -23.63
N SER A 298 -15.14 4.85 -24.43
CA SER A 298 -15.39 5.70 -25.59
C SER A 298 -16.53 5.15 -26.47
N GLN A 299 -17.44 6.02 -26.91
CA GLN A 299 -18.57 5.67 -27.79
C GLN A 299 -19.57 4.67 -27.18
N ARG A 300 -19.71 4.67 -25.85
CA ARG A 300 -20.71 3.88 -25.12
C ARG A 300 -21.67 4.79 -24.37
N LEU A 301 -22.61 4.17 -23.67
CA LEU A 301 -23.64 4.86 -22.91
C LEU A 301 -23.01 5.77 -21.85
N VAL A 302 -23.42 7.04 -21.84
CA VAL A 302 -23.12 7.98 -20.76
C VAL A 302 -23.92 7.60 -19.52
N THR A 303 -23.27 7.53 -18.37
CA THR A 303 -23.88 7.10 -17.10
C THR A 303 -23.52 8.07 -15.97
N ALA A 304 -24.30 8.06 -14.88
CA ALA A 304 -24.00 8.83 -13.68
C ALA A 304 -22.74 8.29 -12.99
N THR A 305 -22.63 6.97 -12.85
CA THR A 305 -21.49 6.31 -12.19
C THR A 305 -20.19 6.67 -12.90
N ASP A 306 -20.12 6.50 -14.23
CA ASP A 306 -18.90 6.76 -14.99
C ASP A 306 -18.52 8.24 -14.99
N SER A 307 -19.52 9.10 -15.15
CA SER A 307 -19.31 10.55 -15.10
C SER A 307 -18.80 10.99 -13.74
N ALA A 308 -19.38 10.47 -12.65
CA ALA A 308 -18.93 10.79 -11.29
C ALA A 308 -17.48 10.31 -11.03
N LEU A 309 -17.13 9.13 -11.54
CA LEU A 309 -15.76 8.59 -11.46
C LEU A 309 -14.76 9.39 -12.30
N VAL A 310 -15.17 10.02 -13.40
CA VAL A 310 -14.32 10.96 -14.16
C VAL A 310 -14.23 12.31 -13.44
N LEU A 311 -15.36 12.82 -12.96
CA LEU A 311 -15.49 14.13 -12.32
C LEU A 311 -14.71 14.24 -11.01
N GLN A 312 -14.34 13.14 -10.36
CA GLN A 312 -13.50 13.21 -9.16
C GLN A 312 -12.16 13.92 -9.38
N GLY A 313 -11.65 13.94 -10.63
CA GLY A 313 -10.44 14.64 -11.02
C GLY A 313 -10.65 16.08 -11.49
N PHE A 314 -11.90 16.52 -11.63
CA PHE A 314 -12.28 17.83 -12.16
C PHE A 314 -12.90 18.73 -11.08
N ASN A 315 -12.91 20.03 -11.37
CA ASN A 315 -13.77 21.00 -10.70
C ASN A 315 -14.69 21.66 -11.74
N LEU A 316 -15.76 20.95 -12.13
CA LEU A 316 -16.71 21.38 -13.16
C LEU A 316 -18.14 21.38 -12.60
N PRO A 317 -18.57 22.45 -11.89
CA PRO A 317 -19.90 22.52 -11.26
C PRO A 317 -21.05 22.26 -12.24
N GLU A 318 -20.92 22.72 -13.48
CA GLU A 318 -21.95 22.48 -14.51
C GLU A 318 -22.09 21.00 -14.91
N SER A 319 -21.00 20.23 -14.88
CA SER A 319 -21.03 18.80 -15.16
C SER A 319 -21.54 18.00 -13.96
N VAL A 320 -21.25 18.48 -12.74
CA VAL A 320 -21.85 17.94 -11.52
C VAL A 320 -23.36 18.16 -11.51
N GLU A 321 -23.84 19.35 -11.85
CA GLU A 321 -25.28 19.65 -11.95
C GLU A 321 -25.96 18.83 -13.07
N ALA A 322 -25.24 18.48 -14.14
CA ALA A 322 -25.79 17.61 -15.19
C ALA A 322 -26.11 16.18 -14.70
N LEU A 323 -25.54 15.73 -13.57
CA LEU A 323 -25.86 14.43 -12.98
C LEU A 323 -27.31 14.37 -12.43
N GLU A 324 -27.96 15.52 -12.23
CA GLU A 324 -29.36 15.57 -11.76
C GLU A 324 -30.35 14.90 -12.71
N VAL A 325 -29.99 14.72 -13.99
CA VAL A 325 -30.84 13.94 -14.93
C VAL A 325 -31.01 12.48 -14.48
N PHE A 326 -30.13 11.96 -13.62
CA PHE A 326 -30.19 10.60 -13.08
C PHE A 326 -30.84 10.49 -11.71
N ALA A 327 -31.36 11.59 -11.14
CA ALA A 327 -32.04 11.55 -9.85
C ALA A 327 -33.27 10.60 -9.91
N ASP A 328 -33.43 9.76 -8.89
CA ASP A 328 -34.53 8.79 -8.83
C ASP A 328 -35.84 9.34 -8.25
N GLY A 329 -35.83 10.60 -7.81
CA GLY A 329 -36.95 11.29 -7.16
C GLY A 329 -37.18 10.89 -5.70
N LYS A 330 -36.38 9.97 -5.15
CA LYS A 330 -36.43 9.45 -3.76
C LYS A 330 -35.15 9.77 -2.96
N GLY A 331 -34.28 10.62 -3.51
CA GLY A 331 -33.02 11.06 -2.89
C GLY A 331 -31.78 10.30 -3.35
N GLY A 332 -31.96 9.23 -4.15
CA GLY A 332 -30.91 8.47 -4.79
C GLY A 332 -30.68 8.87 -6.26
N TYR A 333 -29.71 8.20 -6.87
CA TYR A 333 -29.41 8.33 -8.30
C TYR A 333 -29.37 6.96 -8.96
N TYR A 334 -30.00 6.86 -10.13
CA TYR A 334 -29.77 5.74 -11.02
C TYR A 334 -28.33 5.77 -11.51
N PRO A 335 -27.64 4.62 -11.58
CA PRO A 335 -26.30 4.58 -12.16
C PRO A 335 -26.34 4.91 -13.66
N GLN A 336 -27.40 4.51 -14.36
CA GLN A 336 -27.68 4.88 -15.74
C GLN A 336 -29.20 5.00 -16.00
N LEU A 337 -29.57 5.75 -17.04
CA LEU A 337 -30.96 5.81 -17.49
C LEU A 337 -31.34 4.57 -18.30
N TRP A 338 -32.61 4.20 -18.23
CA TRP A 338 -33.17 3.05 -18.94
C TRP A 338 -34.57 3.34 -19.51
N SER A 339 -35.00 2.52 -20.46
CA SER A 339 -36.34 2.56 -21.06
C SER A 339 -36.77 1.19 -21.59
N GLU A 340 -38.08 0.94 -21.65
CA GLU A 340 -38.63 -0.31 -22.23
C GLU A 340 -38.34 -0.42 -23.74
N GLU A 341 -38.36 0.71 -24.44
CA GLU A 341 -38.04 0.79 -25.87
C GLU A 341 -36.67 1.44 -26.10
N LYS A 342 -36.11 1.25 -27.30
CA LYS A 342 -34.84 1.86 -27.69
C LYS A 342 -34.95 3.39 -27.75
N GLN A 343 -34.26 4.07 -26.84
CA GLN A 343 -34.15 5.53 -26.80
C GLN A 343 -32.67 5.94 -26.75
N GLU A 344 -32.37 7.10 -27.33
CA GLU A 344 -31.02 7.67 -27.27
C GLU A 344 -30.62 7.98 -25.83
N GLY A 345 -29.38 7.67 -25.46
CA GLY A 345 -28.85 7.91 -24.11
C GLY A 345 -29.46 7.03 -23.02
N LYS A 346 -30.18 5.96 -23.37
CA LYS A 346 -30.78 5.03 -22.40
C LYS A 346 -30.46 3.57 -22.73
N MET A 347 -30.27 2.79 -21.68
CA MET A 347 -30.22 1.33 -21.78
C MET A 347 -31.62 0.78 -22.04
N VAL A 348 -31.76 -0.19 -22.94
CA VAL A 348 -33.02 -0.92 -23.10
C VAL A 348 -33.18 -1.89 -21.95
N TYR A 349 -34.34 -1.88 -21.30
CA TYR A 349 -34.68 -2.83 -20.25
C TYR A 349 -34.67 -4.26 -20.81
N ASP A 350 -34.02 -5.16 -20.09
CA ASP A 350 -34.02 -6.60 -20.33
C ASP A 350 -34.00 -7.31 -18.97
N ASP A 351 -34.69 -8.45 -18.87
CA ASP A 351 -34.79 -9.18 -17.59
C ASP A 351 -33.43 -9.64 -17.06
N SER A 352 -32.43 -9.84 -17.94
CA SER A 352 -31.08 -10.19 -17.52
C SER A 352 -30.35 -9.06 -16.77
N CYS A 353 -30.75 -7.81 -17.01
CA CYS A 353 -30.16 -6.60 -16.43
C CYS A 353 -31.14 -5.74 -15.64
N ALA A 354 -32.32 -6.27 -15.27
CA ALA A 354 -33.34 -5.52 -14.53
C ALA A 354 -32.80 -4.86 -13.25
N HIS A 355 -31.89 -5.52 -12.55
CA HIS A 355 -31.23 -5.00 -11.35
C HIS A 355 -30.34 -3.77 -11.59
N TRP A 356 -29.99 -3.45 -12.84
CA TRP A 356 -29.28 -2.21 -13.19
C TRP A 356 -30.21 -1.00 -13.31
N CYS A 357 -31.53 -1.21 -13.29
CA CYS A 357 -32.55 -0.18 -13.52
C CYS A 357 -33.05 0.48 -12.23
N GLN A 358 -32.27 0.45 -11.14
CA GLN A 358 -32.64 1.00 -9.83
C GLN A 358 -31.56 1.93 -9.27
N GLY A 359 -31.90 2.68 -8.22
CA GLY A 359 -30.96 3.59 -7.55
C GLY A 359 -29.74 2.85 -6.99
N ASP A 360 -28.56 3.47 -7.08
CA ASP A 360 -27.31 2.89 -6.62
C ASP A 360 -26.72 3.68 -5.44
N TYR A 361 -26.43 3.00 -4.34
CA TYR A 361 -25.95 3.67 -3.11
C TYR A 361 -24.57 4.32 -3.33
N ALA A 362 -23.63 3.62 -3.96
CA ALA A 362 -22.30 4.15 -4.19
C ALA A 362 -22.30 5.33 -5.17
N THR A 363 -23.08 5.25 -6.26
CA THR A 363 -23.29 6.37 -7.19
C THR A 363 -23.90 7.57 -6.48
N THR A 364 -24.90 7.36 -5.63
CA THR A 364 -25.51 8.42 -4.83
C THR A 364 -24.48 9.10 -3.91
N CYS A 365 -23.62 8.33 -3.23
CA CYS A 365 -22.54 8.87 -2.42
C CYS A 365 -21.57 9.73 -3.24
N MET A 366 -21.17 9.26 -4.43
CA MET A 366 -20.28 9.99 -5.32
C MET A 366 -20.90 11.33 -5.78
N VAL A 367 -22.16 11.31 -6.22
CA VAL A 367 -22.85 12.53 -6.66
C VAL A 367 -22.98 13.52 -5.50
N ARG A 368 -23.40 13.08 -4.32
CA ARG A 368 -23.47 13.92 -3.12
C ARG A 368 -22.12 14.57 -2.81
N SER A 369 -21.05 13.78 -2.76
CA SER A 369 -19.68 14.28 -2.54
C SER A 369 -19.27 15.33 -3.59
N LEU A 370 -19.55 15.07 -4.87
CA LEU A 370 -19.24 15.99 -5.95
C LEU A 370 -20.01 17.32 -5.82
N ARG A 371 -21.30 17.26 -5.50
CA ARG A 371 -22.12 18.47 -5.27
C ARG A 371 -21.55 19.31 -4.13
N LYS A 372 -21.20 18.67 -3.01
CA LYS A 372 -20.55 19.34 -1.88
C LYS A 372 -19.24 20.02 -2.29
N ARG A 373 -18.34 19.30 -2.97
CA ARG A 373 -17.07 19.86 -3.45
C ARG A 373 -17.25 21.01 -4.45
N ALA A 374 -18.31 20.98 -5.26
CA ALA A 374 -18.64 22.03 -6.22
C ALA A 374 -19.39 23.23 -5.59
N GLY A 375 -19.72 23.18 -4.29
CA GLY A 375 -20.50 24.22 -3.60
C GLY A 375 -21.97 24.27 -4.04
N LEU A 376 -22.51 23.17 -4.56
CA LEU A 376 -23.90 23.04 -4.98
C LEU A 376 -24.76 22.53 -3.82
N GLU A 377 -26.05 22.90 -3.81
CA GLU A 377 -27.01 22.43 -2.81
C GLU A 377 -27.08 20.89 -2.83
N SER A 378 -27.04 20.26 -1.66
CA SER A 378 -27.19 18.81 -1.56
C SER A 378 -28.65 18.41 -1.80
N LYS A 379 -28.87 17.43 -2.70
CA LYS A 379 -30.21 16.92 -3.07
C LYS A 379 -30.52 15.56 -2.46
N THR A 380 -29.50 14.80 -2.11
CA THR A 380 -29.64 13.59 -1.29
C THR A 380 -29.80 14.00 0.18
N PRO A 381 -30.69 13.41 0.98
CA PRO A 381 -30.72 13.63 2.42
C PRO A 381 -29.74 12.69 3.15
N LEU A 382 -29.22 13.09 4.31
CA LEU A 382 -28.37 12.22 5.14
C LEU A 382 -29.12 10.94 5.58
N ASP A 383 -30.43 11.04 5.81
CA ASP A 383 -31.30 9.90 6.13
C ASP A 383 -31.26 8.78 5.07
N TYR A 384 -31.04 9.14 3.80
CA TYR A 384 -30.86 8.14 2.73
C TYR A 384 -29.55 7.36 2.93
N LEU A 385 -28.47 8.04 3.31
CA LEU A 385 -27.19 7.39 3.57
C LEU A 385 -27.25 6.52 4.84
N LEU A 386 -27.94 7.00 5.87
CA LEU A 386 -28.17 6.27 7.12
C LEU A 386 -28.97 4.99 6.89
N SER A 387 -30.08 5.06 6.15
CA SER A 387 -30.94 3.90 5.89
C SER A 387 -30.24 2.82 5.06
N GLY A 388 -29.41 3.22 4.10
CA GLY A 388 -28.65 2.29 3.27
C GLY A 388 -27.35 1.78 3.89
N PHE A 389 -26.91 2.27 5.05
CA PHE A 389 -25.57 1.99 5.58
C PHE A 389 -25.27 0.50 5.79
N GLU A 390 -26.23 -0.26 6.35
CA GLU A 390 -26.05 -1.70 6.61
C GLU A 390 -25.90 -2.51 5.33
N HIS A 391 -26.59 -2.11 4.26
CA HIS A 391 -26.58 -2.82 2.98
C HIS A 391 -25.73 -2.11 1.91
N ARG A 392 -24.97 -1.09 2.32
CA ARG A 392 -24.23 -0.21 1.41
C ARG A 392 -23.35 -1.03 0.49
N SER A 393 -23.45 -0.76 -0.80
CA SER A 393 -22.66 -1.41 -1.82
C SER A 393 -22.70 -0.58 -3.10
N GLY A 394 -22.12 -1.09 -4.19
CA GLY A 394 -22.26 -0.49 -5.51
C GLY A 394 -22.52 -1.57 -6.56
N LEU A 395 -23.47 -1.31 -7.45
CA LEU A 395 -23.83 -2.18 -8.58
C LEU A 395 -22.64 -2.55 -9.47
N TYR A 396 -21.61 -1.70 -9.50
CA TYR A 396 -20.44 -1.87 -10.36
C TYR A 396 -19.11 -1.96 -9.60
N PHE A 397 -19.12 -1.96 -8.26
CA PHE A 397 -17.90 -1.88 -7.44
C PHE A 397 -17.55 -3.23 -6.82
N ALA A 398 -16.35 -3.73 -7.14
CA ALA A 398 -15.91 -5.08 -6.73
C ALA A 398 -15.12 -5.11 -5.41
N ASN A 399 -14.91 -3.96 -4.78
CA ASN A 399 -14.19 -3.83 -3.52
C ASN A 399 -15.00 -2.98 -2.52
N PRO A 400 -15.29 -3.48 -1.29
CA PRO A 400 -16.10 -2.76 -0.32
C PRO A 400 -15.48 -1.43 0.11
N TYR A 401 -14.15 -1.37 0.24
CA TYR A 401 -13.45 -0.16 0.65
C TYR A 401 -13.60 0.99 -0.36
N LEU A 402 -13.94 0.70 -1.62
CA LEU A 402 -14.20 1.73 -2.62
C LEU A 402 -15.55 2.43 -2.35
N VAL A 403 -16.56 1.66 -1.94
CA VAL A 403 -17.87 2.19 -1.51
C VAL A 403 -17.69 3.02 -0.24
N ASP A 404 -16.91 2.50 0.73
CA ASP A 404 -16.65 3.18 2.00
C ASP A 404 -15.92 4.51 1.80
N TRP A 405 -14.98 4.59 0.86
CA TRP A 405 -14.30 5.86 0.54
C TRP A 405 -15.25 6.91 -0.04
N TYR A 406 -16.19 6.51 -0.89
CA TYR A 406 -17.18 7.44 -1.42
C TYR A 406 -18.23 7.83 -0.38
N LEU A 407 -18.63 6.91 0.49
CA LEU A 407 -19.49 7.22 1.63
C LEU A 407 -18.79 8.23 2.56
N ALA A 408 -17.52 8.03 2.88
CA ALA A 408 -16.76 8.95 3.71
C ALA A 408 -16.79 10.37 3.13
N GLN A 409 -16.45 10.53 1.84
CA GLN A 409 -16.50 11.85 1.18
C GLN A 409 -17.90 12.48 1.16
N ALA A 410 -18.94 11.64 1.17
CA ALA A 410 -20.33 12.07 1.13
C ALA A 410 -20.86 12.58 2.49
N ILE A 411 -20.18 12.23 3.60
CA ILE A 411 -20.60 12.55 4.97
C ILE A 411 -19.60 13.41 5.74
N THR A 412 -18.43 13.74 5.16
CA THR A 412 -17.45 14.62 5.79
C THR A 412 -18.09 15.96 6.18
N ASP A 413 -17.60 16.64 7.22
CA ASP A 413 -17.99 18.00 7.65
C ASP A 413 -19.49 18.26 7.92
N GLU A 414 -20.31 17.23 8.15
CA GLU A 414 -21.71 17.37 8.57
C GLU A 414 -21.84 16.91 10.03
N GLU A 415 -22.18 17.83 10.96
CA GLU A 415 -22.35 17.50 12.38
C GLU A 415 -23.45 16.43 12.57
N GLU A 416 -24.51 16.48 11.76
CA GLU A 416 -25.58 15.48 11.76
C GLU A 416 -25.10 14.08 11.34
N GLY A 417 -23.99 14.00 10.60
CA GLY A 417 -23.35 12.78 10.12
C GLY A 417 -22.43 12.09 11.13
N ASP A 418 -22.22 12.68 12.32
CA ASP A 418 -21.22 12.22 13.30
C ASP A 418 -21.39 10.75 13.72
N ILE A 419 -22.63 10.31 13.93
CA ILE A 419 -22.92 8.90 14.29
C ILE A 419 -22.49 7.97 13.15
N LEU A 420 -22.82 8.34 11.91
CA LEU A 420 -22.48 7.54 10.73
C LEU A 420 -20.97 7.52 10.48
N ARG A 421 -20.30 8.66 10.69
CA ARG A 421 -18.85 8.79 10.65
C ARG A 421 -18.18 7.85 11.65
N GLN A 422 -18.58 7.89 12.92
CA GLN A 422 -17.97 7.03 13.95
C GLN A 422 -18.22 5.55 13.69
N LYS A 423 -19.41 5.21 13.18
CA LYS A 423 -19.73 3.84 12.79
C LYS A 423 -18.84 3.34 11.65
N LEU A 424 -18.63 4.15 10.62
CA LEU A 424 -17.75 3.80 9.51
C LEU A 424 -16.28 3.69 9.94
N ILE A 425 -15.78 4.62 10.77
CA ILE A 425 -14.43 4.53 11.36
C ILE A 425 -14.28 3.20 12.11
N THR A 426 -15.26 2.85 12.94
CA THR A 426 -15.25 1.62 13.73
C THR A 426 -15.21 0.37 12.84
N GLU A 427 -16.06 0.29 11.83
CA GLU A 427 -16.10 -0.86 10.91
C GLU A 427 -14.80 -1.02 10.11
N ILE A 428 -14.20 0.08 9.65
CA ILE A 428 -12.93 0.05 8.92
C ILE A 428 -11.79 -0.36 9.87
N LEU A 429 -11.65 0.27 11.03
CA LEU A 429 -10.57 -0.08 11.97
C LEU A 429 -10.71 -1.51 12.51
N ALA A 430 -11.92 -2.02 12.68
CA ALA A 430 -12.16 -3.42 13.02
C ALA A 430 -11.58 -4.39 11.98
N SER A 431 -11.59 -4.01 10.69
CA SER A 431 -11.14 -4.85 9.59
C SER A 431 -9.65 -4.76 9.27
N ILE A 432 -8.86 -4.09 10.11
CA ILE A 432 -7.41 -4.00 9.95
C ILE A 432 -6.76 -5.37 10.16
N ASN A 433 -5.82 -5.74 9.28
CA ASN A 433 -4.99 -6.94 9.45
C ASN A 433 -3.87 -6.68 10.47
N GLU A 434 -3.28 -7.74 11.04
CA GLU A 434 -2.17 -7.64 12.01
C GLU A 434 -0.94 -6.86 11.49
N ASP A 435 -0.75 -6.83 10.17
CA ASP A 435 0.37 -6.15 9.52
C ASP A 435 0.07 -4.68 9.14
N TYR A 436 -1.09 -4.15 9.57
CA TYR A 436 -1.64 -2.82 9.25
C TYR A 436 -2.10 -2.66 7.79
N SER A 437 -2.29 -3.75 7.05
CA SER A 437 -2.97 -3.75 5.76
C SER A 437 -4.49 -3.95 5.92
N PHE A 438 -5.22 -3.84 4.80
CA PHE A 438 -6.65 -4.06 4.75
C PHE A 438 -7.04 -4.99 3.61
N GLY A 439 -8.12 -5.76 3.84
CA GLY A 439 -8.66 -6.72 2.87
C GLY A 439 -7.86 -8.03 2.80
N LEU A 440 -8.47 -9.06 2.22
CA LEU A 440 -7.87 -10.37 1.99
C LEU A 440 -7.57 -10.64 0.50
N TYR A 441 -8.10 -9.78 -0.38
CA TYR A 441 -7.81 -9.70 -1.79
C TYR A 441 -7.58 -8.22 -2.14
N ASP A 442 -6.84 -7.94 -3.22
CA ASP A 442 -6.50 -6.57 -3.62
C ASP A 442 -5.91 -5.74 -2.46
N VAL A 443 -5.11 -6.38 -1.60
CA VAL A 443 -4.67 -5.84 -0.30
C VAL A 443 -4.07 -4.45 -0.42
N ALA A 444 -3.27 -4.19 -1.45
CA ALA A 444 -2.67 -2.87 -1.68
C ALA A 444 -3.72 -1.80 -2.00
N PHE A 445 -4.72 -2.14 -2.83
CA PHE A 445 -5.81 -1.24 -3.19
C PHE A 445 -6.76 -1.00 -2.01
N SER A 446 -7.15 -2.05 -1.29
CA SER A 446 -7.94 -1.94 -0.05
C SER A 446 -7.23 -1.13 1.02
N THR A 447 -5.91 -1.31 1.19
CA THR A 447 -5.11 -0.51 2.14
C THR A 447 -5.09 0.97 1.75
N ALA A 448 -4.90 1.28 0.46
CA ALA A 448 -4.95 2.67 -0.01
C ALA A 448 -6.32 3.31 0.24
N LEU A 449 -7.40 2.60 -0.08
CA LEU A 449 -8.77 3.07 0.13
C LEU A 449 -9.12 3.22 1.63
N ALA A 450 -8.66 2.32 2.49
CA ALA A 450 -8.86 2.43 3.93
C ALA A 450 -8.14 3.66 4.52
N ILE A 451 -6.90 3.92 4.10
CA ILE A 451 -6.18 5.16 4.48
C ILE A 451 -6.99 6.38 4.06
N LEU A 452 -7.41 6.44 2.79
CA LEU A 452 -8.18 7.55 2.25
C LEU A 452 -9.54 7.72 2.94
N THR A 453 -10.19 6.63 3.30
CA THR A 453 -11.46 6.64 4.03
C THR A 453 -11.25 7.21 5.44
N LEU A 454 -10.28 6.68 6.19
CA LEU A 454 -10.00 7.10 7.56
C LEU A 454 -9.59 8.57 7.64
N THR A 455 -8.73 9.04 6.73
CA THR A 455 -8.26 10.44 6.73
C THR A 455 -9.34 11.43 6.31
N GLU A 456 -10.22 11.04 5.38
CA GLU A 456 -11.43 11.78 5.01
C GLU A 456 -12.39 11.91 6.21
N LEU A 457 -12.52 10.87 7.02
CA LEU A 457 -13.32 10.88 8.26
C LEU A 457 -12.61 11.57 9.45
N GLY A 458 -11.43 12.16 9.24
CA GLY A 458 -10.70 12.93 10.26
C GLY A 458 -9.72 12.12 11.11
N VAL A 459 -9.52 10.82 10.86
CA VAL A 459 -8.52 10.01 11.58
C VAL A 459 -7.14 10.30 11.01
N ARG A 460 -6.29 11.00 11.76
CA ARG A 460 -4.95 11.42 11.32
C ARG A 460 -3.81 10.94 12.24
N SER A 461 -4.09 10.05 13.17
CA SER A 461 -3.12 9.52 14.14
C SER A 461 -1.86 8.89 13.51
N ARG A 462 -0.84 8.66 14.35
CA ARG A 462 0.37 7.89 14.02
C ARG A 462 0.12 6.55 13.32
N THR A 463 -1.03 5.93 13.56
CA THR A 463 -1.44 4.67 12.90
C THR A 463 -1.54 4.83 11.38
N ILE A 464 -1.99 5.98 10.86
CA ILE A 464 -2.04 6.27 9.42
C ILE A 464 -0.66 6.16 8.79
N ARG A 465 0.39 6.67 9.45
CA ARG A 465 1.75 6.54 8.93
C ARG A 465 2.20 5.09 8.82
N VAL A 466 1.86 4.26 9.82
CA VAL A 466 2.21 2.84 9.79
C VAL A 466 1.51 2.13 8.63
N MET A 467 0.25 2.48 8.35
CA MET A 467 -0.49 2.00 7.18
C MET A 467 0.16 2.46 5.86
N GLN A 468 0.59 3.72 5.77
CA GLN A 468 1.32 4.23 4.59
C GLN A 468 2.65 3.50 4.38
N LEU A 469 3.41 3.22 5.44
CA LEU A 469 4.63 2.41 5.37
C LEU A 469 4.33 0.99 4.89
N ARG A 470 3.23 0.39 5.38
CA ARG A 470 2.77 -0.91 4.90
C ARG A 470 2.39 -0.86 3.42
N LEU A 471 1.70 0.19 2.98
CA LEU A 471 1.33 0.39 1.58
C LEU A 471 2.58 0.48 0.67
N LEU A 472 3.65 1.16 1.10
CA LEU A 472 4.92 1.17 0.37
C LEU A 472 5.52 -0.23 0.20
N GLU A 473 5.49 -1.06 1.25
CA GLU A 473 5.96 -2.44 1.16
C GLU A 473 5.15 -3.27 0.15
N LEU A 474 3.83 -3.04 0.10
CA LEU A 474 2.91 -3.72 -0.81
C LEU A 474 3.10 -3.28 -2.27
N ILE A 475 3.49 -2.03 -2.53
CA ILE A 475 3.83 -1.53 -3.87
C ILE A 475 5.02 -2.29 -4.48
N GLU A 476 6.02 -2.58 -3.64
CA GLU A 476 7.24 -3.26 -4.07
C GLU A 476 7.05 -4.79 -4.24
N ALA A 477 5.95 -5.35 -3.73
CA ALA A 477 5.64 -6.76 -3.88
C ALA A 477 5.08 -7.07 -5.27
N LYS A 478 5.33 -8.29 -5.77
CA LYS A 478 4.64 -8.79 -6.99
C LYS A 478 3.15 -9.00 -6.66
N THR A 479 2.33 -7.99 -6.90
CA THR A 479 0.89 -8.06 -6.69
C THR A 479 0.14 -8.52 -7.94
N THR A 480 -1.01 -9.16 -7.73
CA THR A 480 -2.00 -9.43 -8.77
C THR A 480 -2.59 -8.12 -9.29
N LEU A 481 -3.19 -8.15 -10.48
CA LEU A 481 -3.92 -6.99 -10.99
C LEU A 481 -5.15 -6.73 -10.12
N THR A 482 -5.36 -5.48 -9.77
CA THR A 482 -6.54 -4.99 -9.05
C THR A 482 -7.80 -5.15 -9.92
N ILE A 483 -8.93 -5.46 -9.29
CA ILE A 483 -10.25 -5.54 -9.92
C ILE A 483 -11.18 -4.54 -9.21
N PRO A 484 -11.17 -3.26 -9.62
CA PRO A 484 -12.00 -2.24 -8.96
C PRO A 484 -13.49 -2.38 -9.30
N PHE A 485 -13.81 -2.91 -10.49
CA PHE A 485 -15.18 -2.94 -11.01
C PHE A 485 -15.63 -4.34 -11.41
N TYR A 486 -16.95 -4.53 -11.44
CA TYR A 486 -17.60 -5.70 -12.01
C TYR A 486 -18.88 -5.30 -12.77
N SER A 487 -19.42 -6.24 -13.52
CA SER A 487 -20.81 -6.19 -14.02
C SER A 487 -21.42 -7.58 -13.92
N SER A 488 -22.75 -7.66 -13.85
CA SER A 488 -23.46 -8.93 -13.71
C SER A 488 -24.67 -9.03 -14.63
N LEU A 489 -24.87 -10.20 -15.21
CA LEU A 489 -26.10 -10.53 -15.95
C LEU A 489 -26.74 -11.75 -15.30
N LYS A 490 -28.06 -11.69 -15.10
CA LYS A 490 -28.84 -12.89 -14.74
C LYS A 490 -28.76 -13.88 -15.89
N ILE A 491 -28.52 -15.15 -15.56
CA ILE A 491 -28.49 -16.26 -16.48
C ILE A 491 -29.90 -16.82 -16.55
N ASP A 492 -30.50 -16.73 -17.73
CA ASP A 492 -31.82 -17.31 -17.97
C ASP A 492 -31.72 -18.84 -17.97
N SER A 493 -32.32 -19.46 -16.95
CA SER A 493 -32.38 -20.91 -16.78
C SER A 493 -33.36 -21.61 -17.73
N GLU A 494 -34.29 -20.88 -18.35
CA GLU A 494 -35.26 -21.42 -19.32
C GLU A 494 -34.68 -21.47 -20.73
N ILE A 495 -33.78 -20.53 -21.06
CA ILE A 495 -33.09 -20.47 -22.37
C ILE A 495 -31.83 -21.33 -22.37
N THR A 496 -31.12 -21.45 -21.24
CA THR A 496 -29.90 -22.24 -21.15
C THR A 496 -30.22 -23.72 -20.98
N SER A 497 -29.88 -24.57 -21.95
CA SER A 497 -30.10 -26.01 -21.79
C SER A 497 -29.37 -26.54 -20.55
N GLN A 498 -29.93 -27.53 -19.84
CA GLN A 498 -29.28 -28.10 -18.65
C GLN A 498 -27.81 -28.49 -18.92
N LYS A 499 -27.51 -29.00 -20.11
CA LYS A 499 -26.15 -29.36 -20.53
C LYS A 499 -25.22 -28.16 -20.66
N GLU A 500 -25.68 -27.04 -21.22
CA GLU A 500 -24.90 -25.79 -21.31
C GLU A 500 -24.68 -25.19 -19.93
N PHE A 501 -25.70 -25.21 -19.08
CA PHE A 501 -25.60 -24.72 -17.70
C PHE A 501 -24.61 -25.53 -16.86
N PHE A 502 -24.67 -26.87 -16.94
CA PHE A 502 -23.66 -27.74 -16.33
C PHE A 502 -22.26 -27.50 -16.91
N THR A 503 -22.14 -27.24 -18.21
CA THR A 503 -20.85 -26.93 -18.86
C THR A 503 -20.27 -25.62 -18.36
N LEU A 504 -21.12 -24.59 -18.19
CA LEU A 504 -20.75 -23.30 -17.62
C LEU A 504 -20.25 -23.44 -16.17
N LEU A 505 -20.96 -24.20 -15.33
CA LEU A 505 -20.57 -24.45 -13.94
C LEU A 505 -19.27 -25.27 -13.84
N MET A 506 -19.11 -26.30 -14.68
CA MET A 506 -17.91 -27.14 -14.69
C MET A 506 -16.70 -26.39 -15.26
N GLY A 507 -16.88 -25.54 -16.27
CA GLY A 507 -15.80 -24.76 -16.89
C GLY A 507 -15.04 -23.89 -15.90
N GLN A 508 -15.71 -23.37 -14.87
CA GLN A 508 -15.09 -22.55 -13.83
C GLN A 508 -14.13 -23.30 -12.92
N SER A 509 -14.30 -24.63 -12.80
CA SER A 509 -13.40 -25.47 -12.01
C SER A 509 -12.06 -25.74 -12.71
N PHE A 510 -11.98 -25.48 -14.02
CA PHE A 510 -10.79 -25.72 -14.84
C PHE A 510 -10.08 -24.44 -15.30
N THR A 511 -10.69 -23.27 -15.17
CA THR A 511 -10.06 -21.99 -15.51
C THR A 511 -9.14 -21.53 -14.38
N LYS A 512 -7.82 -21.65 -14.60
CA LYS A 512 -6.81 -21.01 -13.75
C LYS A 512 -6.88 -19.49 -13.94
N ASN A 513 -7.20 -18.77 -12.87
CA ASN A 513 -7.15 -17.31 -12.86
C ASN A 513 -5.67 -16.85 -12.76
N PRO A 514 -5.23 -15.81 -13.52
CA PRO A 514 -3.90 -15.21 -13.36
C PRO A 514 -3.57 -14.78 -11.91
N SER A 515 -4.60 -14.50 -11.10
CA SER A 515 -4.46 -14.14 -9.69
C SER A 515 -4.26 -15.32 -8.73
N GLY A 516 -4.35 -16.57 -9.19
CA GLY A 516 -4.28 -17.77 -8.33
C GLY A 516 -5.51 -17.99 -7.42
N ILE A 517 -6.42 -17.02 -7.34
CA ILE A 517 -7.66 -17.10 -6.55
C ILE A 517 -8.80 -17.64 -7.41
N ASN A 518 -9.53 -18.64 -6.92
CA ASN A 518 -10.71 -19.16 -7.59
C ASN A 518 -11.89 -18.18 -7.45
N GLN A 519 -12.14 -17.39 -8.47
CA GLN A 519 -13.22 -16.38 -8.46
C GLN A 519 -14.61 -17.02 -8.54
N LYS A 520 -14.81 -18.13 -9.27
CA LYS A 520 -16.15 -18.67 -9.66
C LYS A 520 -17.11 -17.54 -10.10
N GLN A 521 -17.00 -17.14 -11.37
CA GLN A 521 -17.75 -16.03 -11.96
C GLN A 521 -19.23 -16.33 -12.22
N ILE A 522 -19.73 -17.53 -11.89
CA ILE A 522 -21.16 -17.86 -11.92
C ILE A 522 -21.56 -18.21 -10.50
N ARG A 523 -22.52 -17.46 -9.97
CA ARG A 523 -22.95 -17.56 -8.58
C ARG A 523 -24.46 -17.65 -8.52
N LYS A 524 -24.98 -18.51 -7.63
CA LYS A 524 -26.38 -18.45 -7.22
C LYS A 524 -26.53 -17.34 -6.18
N ILE A 525 -27.44 -16.40 -6.40
CA ILE A 525 -27.70 -15.26 -5.53
C ILE A 525 -29.22 -15.19 -5.36
N GLY A 526 -29.70 -15.38 -4.13
CA GLY A 526 -31.11 -15.70 -3.92
C GLY A 526 -31.49 -16.98 -4.68
N GLU A 527 -32.53 -16.89 -5.50
CA GLU A 527 -32.98 -18.00 -6.36
C GLU A 527 -32.41 -17.99 -7.78
N GLU A 528 -31.66 -16.95 -8.14
CA GLU A 528 -31.21 -16.71 -9.51
C GLU A 528 -29.71 -16.99 -9.68
N TYR A 529 -29.31 -17.35 -10.89
CA TYR A 529 -27.90 -17.47 -11.25
C TYR A 529 -27.44 -16.22 -11.98
N HIS A 530 -26.27 -15.71 -11.62
CA HIS A 530 -25.66 -14.55 -12.28
C HIS A 530 -24.27 -14.88 -12.79
N GLY A 531 -23.99 -14.43 -14.01
CA GLY A 531 -22.65 -14.35 -14.57
C GLY A 531 -22.02 -13.00 -14.22
N ILE A 532 -20.83 -13.03 -13.61
CA ILE A 532 -20.07 -11.88 -13.14
C ILE A 532 -18.89 -11.64 -14.07
N SER A 533 -18.84 -10.49 -14.73
CA SER A 533 -17.67 -10.00 -15.45
C SER A 533 -16.81 -9.14 -14.53
N LEU A 534 -15.49 -9.31 -14.60
CA LEU A 534 -14.52 -8.60 -13.75
C LEU A 534 -13.68 -7.67 -14.62
N TYR A 535 -13.41 -6.44 -14.16
CA TYR A 535 -12.59 -5.48 -14.91
C TYR A 535 -11.21 -5.33 -14.27
N LEU A 536 -10.17 -5.81 -14.97
CA LEU A 536 -8.80 -5.83 -14.49
C LEU A 536 -8.10 -4.52 -14.85
N ASP A 537 -7.50 -3.85 -13.86
CA ASP A 537 -6.70 -2.64 -14.00
C ASP A 537 -5.31 -2.96 -14.61
N THR A 538 -5.30 -3.35 -15.89
CA THR A 538 -4.12 -3.88 -16.62
C THR A 538 -2.95 -2.91 -16.69
N TYR A 539 -3.23 -1.61 -16.80
CA TYR A 539 -2.23 -0.55 -16.79
C TYR A 539 -1.95 -0.02 -15.38
N ARG A 540 -2.61 -0.58 -14.35
CA ARG A 540 -2.49 -0.16 -12.94
C ARG A 540 -2.81 1.32 -12.71
N LEU A 541 -3.66 1.92 -13.55
CA LEU A 541 -3.97 3.34 -13.49
C LEU A 541 -4.69 3.68 -12.18
N ILE A 542 -5.72 2.91 -11.83
CA ILE A 542 -6.51 3.12 -10.61
C ILE A 542 -5.66 2.78 -9.38
N THR A 543 -4.86 1.72 -9.48
CA THR A 543 -3.95 1.26 -8.44
C THR A 543 -2.91 2.33 -8.09
N HIS A 544 -2.16 2.82 -9.09
CA HIS A 544 -1.16 3.87 -8.88
C HIS A 544 -1.78 5.19 -8.42
N SER A 545 -2.95 5.55 -8.93
CA SER A 545 -3.67 6.76 -8.50
C SER A 545 -4.07 6.73 -7.04
N THR A 546 -4.72 5.66 -6.59
CA THR A 546 -5.16 5.52 -5.20
C THR A 546 -3.98 5.43 -4.24
N MET A 547 -2.88 4.78 -4.65
CA MET A 547 -1.63 4.78 -3.89
C MET A 547 -1.01 6.17 -3.76
N ALA A 548 -0.94 6.94 -4.85
CA ALA A 548 -0.43 8.31 -4.81
C ALA A 548 -1.25 9.20 -3.86
N LEU A 549 -2.58 9.09 -3.92
CA LEU A 549 -3.50 9.81 -3.04
C LEU A 549 -3.27 9.40 -1.57
N ALA A 550 -3.30 8.10 -1.26
CA ALA A 550 -3.14 7.61 0.11
C ALA A 550 -1.78 7.96 0.74
N LEU A 551 -0.71 7.97 -0.05
CA LEU A 551 0.64 8.36 0.40
C LEU A 551 0.82 9.87 0.56
N ALA A 552 -0.08 10.68 -0.03
CA ALA A 552 -0.10 12.13 0.11
C ALA A 552 -0.83 12.60 1.37
N GLU A 553 -1.63 11.73 1.99
CA GLU A 553 -2.37 12.05 3.20
C GLU A 553 -1.45 12.43 4.36
N LYS A 554 -1.88 13.42 5.14
CA LYS A 554 -1.13 13.93 6.29
C LYS A 554 -1.48 13.14 7.55
N CYS A 555 -0.46 12.97 8.38
CA CYS A 555 -0.56 12.38 9.71
C CYS A 555 -0.25 13.47 10.74
N ASP A 556 -1.02 13.52 11.82
CA ASP A 556 -0.68 14.24 13.04
C ASP A 556 0.22 13.34 13.90
N LEU A 557 1.37 13.87 14.29
CA LEU A 557 2.37 13.16 15.08
C LEU A 557 2.17 13.33 16.59
N GLU A 558 1.38 14.33 17.00
CA GLU A 558 1.00 14.53 18.40
C GLU A 558 -0.09 13.52 18.81
N ASP A 559 -0.94 13.11 17.85
CA ASP A 559 -1.91 12.05 18.04
C ASP A 559 -1.24 10.67 18.10
N GLY A 560 -1.26 10.07 19.29
CA GLY A 560 -0.71 8.74 19.58
C GLY A 560 -1.24 7.62 18.66
N TYR A 561 -0.67 6.41 18.77
CA TYR A 561 -1.24 5.25 18.08
C TYR A 561 -2.66 4.98 18.56
N LEU A 562 -3.54 4.63 17.62
CA LEU A 562 -4.87 4.13 17.96
C LEU A 562 -4.73 2.82 18.72
N ASP A 563 -5.46 2.71 19.83
CA ASP A 563 -5.66 1.43 20.49
C ASP A 563 -6.63 0.58 19.66
N LEU A 564 -6.06 -0.29 18.83
CA LEU A 564 -6.84 -1.15 17.94
C LEU A 564 -7.69 -2.17 18.70
N SER A 565 -7.38 -2.46 19.96
CA SER A 565 -8.14 -3.43 20.75
C SER A 565 -9.59 -2.99 20.98
N HIS A 566 -9.86 -1.67 20.99
CA HIS A 566 -11.20 -1.11 21.10
C HIS A 566 -12.11 -1.34 19.89
N TYR A 567 -11.55 -1.79 18.76
CA TYR A 567 -12.28 -1.94 17.50
C TYR A 567 -12.48 -3.42 17.11
N GLN A 568 -11.86 -4.37 17.81
CA GLN A 568 -11.80 -5.77 17.40
C GLN A 568 -13.02 -6.62 17.80
N ASP A 569 -14.05 -6.03 18.40
CA ASP A 569 -15.22 -6.75 18.90
C ASP A 569 -16.06 -7.40 17.78
N TYR A 570 -16.17 -6.72 16.63
CA TYR A 570 -16.96 -7.21 15.50
C TYR A 570 -16.42 -6.67 14.17
N ILE A 571 -15.98 -7.60 13.30
CA ILE A 571 -15.58 -7.29 11.93
C ILE A 571 -16.77 -7.56 11.01
N HIS A 572 -17.23 -6.55 10.28
CA HIS A 572 -18.34 -6.74 9.36
C HIS A 572 -17.98 -7.81 8.27
N PRO A 573 -18.84 -8.82 8.02
CA PRO A 573 -18.54 -9.94 7.13
C PRO A 573 -18.08 -9.58 5.70
N ARG A 574 -18.53 -8.44 5.16
CA ARG A 574 -18.07 -7.89 3.86
C ARG A 574 -16.55 -7.78 3.73
N TYR A 575 -15.84 -7.50 4.83
CA TYR A 575 -14.38 -7.35 4.83
C TYR A 575 -13.64 -8.69 4.95
N GLN A 576 -14.35 -9.78 5.23
CA GLN A 576 -13.79 -11.13 5.41
C GLN A 576 -13.91 -12.00 4.16
N CYS A 577 -14.46 -11.46 3.05
CA CYS A 577 -14.52 -12.17 1.77
C CYS A 577 -13.13 -12.48 1.24
N GLN A 578 -12.95 -13.67 0.68
CA GLN A 578 -11.68 -14.18 0.15
C GLN A 578 -11.48 -13.86 -1.34
N SER A 579 -12.50 -13.32 -2.01
CA SER A 579 -12.46 -13.00 -3.44
C SER A 579 -13.51 -11.95 -3.83
N HIS A 580 -13.27 -11.25 -4.96
CA HIS A 580 -14.21 -10.31 -5.56
C HIS A 580 -15.60 -10.91 -5.74
N CYS A 581 -15.69 -12.08 -6.39
CA CYS A 581 -16.97 -12.73 -6.66
C CYS A 581 -17.70 -13.21 -5.38
N GLU A 582 -16.97 -13.49 -4.29
CA GLU A 582 -17.61 -13.76 -3.01
C GLU A 582 -18.23 -12.50 -2.42
N TYR A 583 -17.50 -11.38 -2.41
CA TYR A 583 -18.04 -10.08 -1.98
C TYR A 583 -19.25 -9.68 -2.83
N ILE A 584 -19.14 -9.80 -4.16
CA ILE A 584 -20.22 -9.47 -5.09
C ILE A 584 -21.47 -10.30 -4.80
N ALA A 585 -21.33 -11.62 -4.68
CA ALA A 585 -22.48 -12.51 -4.49
C ALA A 585 -23.13 -12.39 -3.10
N LYS A 586 -22.36 -12.05 -2.06
CA LYS A 586 -22.86 -11.98 -0.68
C LYS A 586 -23.31 -10.58 -0.25
N PHE A 587 -22.74 -9.52 -0.82
CA PHE A 587 -22.92 -8.16 -0.32
C PHE A 587 -23.18 -7.13 -1.42
N ALA A 588 -22.50 -7.21 -2.57
CA ALA A 588 -22.64 -6.16 -3.58
C ALA A 588 -23.91 -6.28 -4.42
N LEU A 589 -24.28 -7.48 -4.87
CA LEU A 589 -25.45 -7.69 -5.72
C LEU A 589 -26.78 -7.92 -4.96
N PRO A 590 -26.81 -8.60 -3.78
CA PRO A 590 -28.07 -8.91 -3.10
C PRO A 590 -29.03 -7.73 -2.83
N PRO A 591 -28.57 -6.52 -2.43
CA PRO A 591 -29.47 -5.39 -2.21
C PRO A 591 -30.33 -5.06 -3.44
N TYR A 592 -29.77 -5.31 -4.63
CA TYR A 592 -30.38 -5.01 -5.93
C TYR A 592 -31.29 -6.13 -6.47
N LEU A 593 -31.33 -7.29 -5.81
CA LEU A 593 -32.12 -8.45 -6.24
C LEU A 593 -33.24 -8.79 -5.24
N LEU A 594 -33.00 -8.54 -3.95
CA LEU A 594 -33.89 -8.98 -2.88
C LEU A 594 -34.89 -7.89 -2.46
N GLU A 595 -34.63 -6.62 -2.74
CA GLU A 595 -35.53 -5.50 -2.39
C GLU A 595 -36.66 -5.27 -3.41
N GLY A 596 -36.77 -6.09 -4.46
CA GLY A 596 -37.89 -6.09 -5.42
C GLY A 596 -39.21 -6.69 -4.89
N GLN A 597 -39.38 -6.89 -3.58
CA GLN A 597 -40.59 -7.44 -2.96
C GLN A 597 -41.31 -6.48 -1.98
N SER A 598 -41.06 -5.16 -2.04
CA SER A 598 -41.83 -4.18 -1.28
C SER A 598 -42.90 -3.49 -2.12
#